data_AF-A0A0K9NSK4-F1
#
_entry.id   AF-A0A0K9NSK4-F1
#
_cell.length_a   1.000
_cell.length_b   1.000
_cell.length_c   1.000
_cell.angle_alpha   90.00
_cell.angle_beta   90.00
_cell.angle_gamma   90.00
#
_symmetry.space_group_name_H-M   'P 1'
#
loop_
_entity.id
_entity.type
_entity.pdbx_description
1 polymer ?
#
loop_
_entity_poly.entity_id
_entity_poly.type
_entity_poly.pdbx_seq_one_letter_code
_entity_poly.pdbx_strand_id
1 'polypeptide(L)' 'MGPTKQVLKEYGNMSSACVLFILDEMRRKSKEEGKETTGDGHDWGVLFGFGPGLTVETLVLHGQPIVE' A
#
# COMPACT_ATOMS: atom_id res chain seq x y z
N MET A 1 -5.88 1.59 12.21
CA MET A 1 -6.51 1.44 10.87
C MET A 1 -5.42 1.09 9.87
N GLY A 2 -5.67 0.17 8.94
CA GLY A 2 -4.68 -0.20 7.92
C GLY A 2 -4.42 0.90 6.88
N PRO A 3 -3.34 0.81 6.08
CA PRO A 3 -2.86 1.87 5.18
C PRO A 3 -3.93 2.41 4.22
N THR A 4 -4.70 1.53 3.56
CA THR A 4 -5.79 1.92 2.64
C THR A 4 -6.84 2.81 3.29
N LYS A 5 -7.29 2.44 4.50
CA LYS A 5 -8.31 3.21 5.22
C LYS A 5 -7.75 4.51 5.78
N GLN A 6 -6.46 4.54 6.12
CA GLN A 6 -5.80 5.76 6.57
C GLN A 6 -5.76 6.80 5.44
N VAL A 7 -5.26 6.42 4.27
CA VAL A 7 -5.17 7.32 3.11
C VAL A 7 -6.55 7.83 2.71
N LEU A 8 -7.57 6.96 2.67
CA LEU A 8 -8.93 7.38 2.36
C LEU A 8 -9.48 8.39 3.39
N LYS A 9 -9.20 8.19 4.69
CA LYS A 9 -9.65 9.09 5.75
C LYS A 9 -9.01 10.47 5.65
N GLU A 10 -7.72 10.53 5.31
CA GLU A 10 -6.95 11.78 5.28
C GLU A 10 -7.09 12.53 3.95
N TYR A 11 -7.16 11.82 2.83
CA TYR A 11 -7.06 12.40 1.50
C TYR A 11 -8.27 12.13 0.60
N GLY A 12 -9.20 11.25 0.99
CA GLY A 12 -10.29 10.83 0.14
C GLY A 12 -9.82 10.00 -1.06
N ASN A 13 -10.66 9.95 -2.11
CA ASN A 13 -10.31 9.29 -3.36
C ASN A 13 -9.60 10.26 -4.31
N MET A 14 -8.28 10.15 -4.38
CA MET A 14 -7.38 10.88 -5.29
C MET A 14 -7.20 10.19 -6.66
N SER A 15 -8.11 9.30 -7.06
CA SER A 15 -8.02 8.53 -8.32
C SER A 15 -6.74 7.68 -8.36
N SER A 16 -5.99 7.70 -9.47
CA SER A 16 -4.79 6.88 -9.71
C SER A 16 -3.68 7.12 -8.68
N ALA A 17 -3.60 8.29 -8.05
CA ALA A 17 -2.58 8.58 -7.04
C ALA A 17 -2.81 7.81 -5.72
N CYS A 18 -4.04 7.37 -5.42
CA CYS A 18 -4.40 6.69 -4.17
C CYS A 18 -3.46 5.52 -3.84
N VAL A 19 -3.21 4.66 -4.82
CA VAL A 19 -2.44 3.43 -4.59
C VAL A 19 -0.98 3.73 -4.24
N LEU A 20 -0.42 4.82 -4.78
CA LEU A 20 0.95 5.24 -4.46
C LEU A 20 1.04 5.76 -3.02
N PHE A 21 0.06 6.53 -2.57
CA PHE A 21 -0.02 7.00 -1.18
C PHE A 21 -0.24 5.85 -0.20
N ILE A 22 -1.00 4.82 -0.60
CA ILE A 22 -1.21 3.62 0.23
C ILE A 22 0.10 2.85 0.39
N LEU A 23 0.89 2.70 -0.68
CA LEU A 23 2.21 2.08 -0.60
C LEU A 23 3.17 2.90 0.28
N ASP A 24 3.12 4.23 0.18
CA ASP A 24 3.94 5.12 1.01
C ASP A 24 3.58 5.01 2.50
N GLU A 25 2.28 5.02 2.81
CA GLU A 25 1.78 4.84 4.17
C GLU A 25 2.15 3.46 4.72
N MET A 26 2.01 2.40 3.92
CA MET A 26 2.34 1.03 4.32
C MET A 26 3.82 0.88 4.65
N ARG A 27 4.73 1.33 3.78
CA ARG A 27 6.17 1.20 4.01
C ARG A 27 6.64 2.03 5.21
N ARG A 28 6.06 3.24 5.39
CA ARG A 28 6.41 4.15 6.49
C ARG A 28 5.98 3.55 7.82
N LYS A 29 4.73 3.08 7.93
CA LYS A 29 4.24 2.38 9.11
C LYS A 29 5.04 1.12 9.41
N SER A 30 5.35 0.33 8.39
CA SER A 30 6.16 -0.88 8.57
C SER A 30 7.51 -0.55 9.21
N LYS A 31 8.17 0.53 8.77
CA LYS A 31 9.42 1.01 9.38
C LYS A 31 9.22 1.52 10.80
N GLU A 32 8.21 2.35 11.04
CA GLU A 32 7.90 2.92 12.37
C GLU A 32 7.56 1.86 13.41
N GLU A 33 6.90 0.78 13.00
CA GLU A 33 6.51 -0.34 13.87
C GLU A 33 7.59 -1.44 13.95
N GLY A 34 8.74 -1.27 13.32
CA GLY A 34 9.85 -2.24 13.37
C GLY A 34 9.52 -3.58 12.71
N LYS A 35 8.72 -3.58 11.63
CA LYS A 35 8.40 -4.79 10.86
C LYS A 35 9.61 -5.26 10.05
N GLU A 36 9.62 -6.55 9.73
CA GLU A 36 10.72 -7.16 8.97
C GLU A 36 10.80 -6.67 7.52
N THR A 37 9.66 -6.35 6.90
CA THR A 37 9.57 -5.95 5.50
C THR A 37 8.77 -4.66 5.32
N THR A 38 8.93 -4.00 4.17
CA THR A 38 8.12 -2.85 3.75
C THR A 38 6.63 -3.16 3.54
N GLY A 39 6.25 -4.44 3.52
CA GLY A 39 4.89 -4.94 3.32
C GLY A 39 4.23 -5.41 4.62
N ASP A 40 4.40 -4.68 5.71
CA ASP A 40 3.86 -5.01 7.04
C ASP A 40 4.37 -6.36 7.60
N GLY A 41 5.63 -6.70 7.29
CA GLY A 41 6.25 -7.96 7.70
C GLY A 41 5.91 -9.16 6.82
N HIS A 42 5.25 -8.96 5.68
CA HIS A 42 4.99 -10.00 4.70
C HIS A 42 5.93 -9.90 3.49
N ASP A 43 6.30 -11.05 2.91
CA ASP A 43 7.12 -11.11 1.70
C ASP A 43 6.32 -10.81 0.43
N TRP A 44 5.03 -11.15 0.42
CA TRP A 44 4.17 -11.02 -0.75
C TRP A 44 2.93 -10.20 -0.47
N GLY A 45 2.54 -9.39 -1.45
CA GLY A 45 1.33 -8.59 -1.41
C GLY A 45 0.67 -8.46 -2.79
N VAL A 46 -0.54 -7.91 -2.80
CA VAL A 46 -1.28 -7.59 -4.02
C VAL A 46 -1.78 -6.16 -3.97
N LEU A 47 -1.68 -5.45 -5.10
CA LEU A 47 -2.26 -4.13 -5.30
C LEU A 47 -3.34 -4.22 -6.36
N PHE A 48 -4.49 -3.63 -6.07
CA PHE A 48 -5.61 -3.52 -6.99
C PHE A 48 -5.88 -2.08 -7.39
N GLY A 49 -6.02 -1.85 -8.69
CA GLY A 49 -6.57 -0.63 -9.27
C GLY A 49 -7.95 -0.90 -9.87
N PHE A 50 -8.91 0.00 -9.64
CA PHE A 50 -10.26 -0.09 -10.19
C PHE A 50 -10.59 1.18 -10.99
N GLY A 51 -11.00 1.02 -12.25
CA GLY A 51 -11.25 2.14 -13.15
C GLY A 51 -12.41 1.93 -14.13
N PRO A 52 -12.73 2.94 -14.96
CA PRO A 52 -13.83 2.88 -15.93
C PRO A 52 -13.73 1.65 -16.85
N GLY A 53 -14.86 0.97 -17.05
CA GLY A 53 -14.92 -0.35 -17.69
C GLY A 53 -16.15 -1.15 -17.25
N LEU A 54 -16.09 -2.04 -16.25
CA LEU A 54 -15.15 -2.22 -15.15
C LEU A 54 -13.80 -2.83 -15.55
N THR A 55 -12.71 -2.12 -15.25
CA THR A 55 -11.33 -2.62 -15.40
C THR A 55 -10.72 -2.88 -14.03
N VAL A 56 -10.00 -3.99 -13.89
CA VAL A 56 -9.23 -4.33 -12.68
C VAL A 56 -7.76 -4.49 -13.06
N GLU A 57 -6.90 -3.68 -12.48
CA GLU A 57 -5.45 -3.84 -12.54
C GLU A 57 -5.00 -4.63 -11.31
N THR A 58 -4.19 -5.67 -11.50
CA THR A 58 -3.69 -6.52 -10.40
C THR A 58 -2.18 -6.64 -10.51
N LEU A 59 -1.46 -6.17 -9.48
CA LEU A 59 -0.02 -6.29 -9.39
C LEU A 59 0.35 -7.17 -8.21
N VAL A 60 1.20 -8.16 -8.44
CA VAL A 60 1.87 -8.91 -7.36
C VAL A 60 3.10 -8.11 -6.93
N LEU A 61 3.25 -7.95 -5.61
CA LEU A 61 4.33 -7.17 -5.00
C LEU A 61 5.19 -8.08 -4.12
N HIS A 62 6.49 -7.82 -4.09
CA HIS A 62 7.43 -8.43 -3.15
C HIS A 62 7.91 -7.39 -2.13
N GLY A 63 7.60 -7.62 -0.86
CA GLY A 63 8.10 -6.82 0.27
C GLY A 63 9.62 -6.86 0.31
N GLN A 64 10.26 -5.73 0.64
CA GLN A 64 11.71 -5.66 0.78
C GLN A 64 12.07 -5.61 2.25
N PRO A 65 13.18 -6.24 2.69
CA PRO A 65 13.67 -6.13 4.05
C PRO A 65 13.90 -4.66 4.44
N ILE A 66 13.51 -4.30 5.66
CA ILE A 66 13.82 -2.98 6.20
C ILE A 66 15.22 -3.03 6.82
N VAL A 67 16.17 -2.35 6.19
CA VAL A 67 17.51 -2.10 6.75
C VAL A 67 17.50 -0.75 7.48
N GLU A 68 18.16 -0.70 8.64
CA GLU A 68 18.25 0.49 9.50
C GLU A 68 18.85 1.70 8.78
#